data_AF-A0A8T5LVY0-F1
#
_entry.id   AF-A0A8T5LVY0-F1
#
_cell.length_a   1.000
_cell.length_b   1.000
_cell.length_c   1.000
_cell.angle_alpha   90.00
_cell.angle_beta   90.00
_cell.angle_gamma   90.00
#
_symmetry.space_group_name_H-M   'P 1'
#
loop_
_entity.id
_entity.type
_entity.pdbx_description
1 polymer ?
#
loop_
_entity_poly.entity_id
_entity_poly.type
_entity_poly.pdbx_seq_one_letter_code
_entity_poly.pdbx_strand_id
1 'polypeptide(L)'
;MVNERVGFKDASVREDFFNTAKQLSGGAAWKAFRALFGIGKSQLERYQNGCCLLSCERFEQILSFFSAQKQEHFQNSVFFKSSNWGVVLGGKRTAQLYPEEFAKRRENGLKKIRELEPMKPIELNIPLSVDLCEFIGAVIGDGCIDGHLDKNSNSHYHTFLTGDSLLDNNYLSNHLSSIGKALFTANPRIYFRKGKRAMVLHFFSKNLFTILTKRFGFTAGNKTYTVKIPEEIMGADKKFIFATIRGIFDTDGCIFFDKRKPYAKPYPRITLQTVSKPLFEQLN
;
A
#
# COMPACT_ATOMS: atom_id res chain seq x y z
N MET A 1 17.90 -3.95 12.81
CA MET A 1 17.87 -4.81 14.01
C MET A 1 17.19 -6.10 13.64
N VAL A 2 17.79 -7.24 13.99
CA VAL A 2 17.27 -8.57 13.65
C VAL A 2 15.92 -8.73 14.34
N ASN A 3 14.90 -9.18 13.61
CA ASN A 3 13.61 -9.53 14.20
C ASN A 3 13.81 -10.75 15.11
N GLU A 4 14.11 -10.49 16.38
CA GLU A 4 14.32 -11.53 17.40
C GLU A 4 13.09 -11.66 18.31
N ARG A 5 13.00 -12.83 18.94
CA ARG A 5 11.98 -13.18 19.92
C ARG A 5 12.62 -13.35 21.27
N VAL A 6 12.00 -12.77 22.29
CA VAL A 6 12.49 -12.76 23.67
C VAL A 6 11.71 -13.78 24.49
N GLY A 7 12.44 -14.68 25.14
CA GLY A 7 11.93 -15.61 26.14
C GLY A 7 12.60 -15.38 27.50
N PHE A 8 11.99 -15.88 28.56
CA PHE A 8 12.54 -15.78 29.91
C PHE A 8 13.20 -17.10 30.30
N LYS A 9 14.36 -17.03 30.96
CA LYS A 9 15.09 -18.22 31.41
C LYS A 9 14.30 -19.05 32.42
N ASP A 10 13.44 -18.40 33.19
CA ASP A 10 12.64 -19.02 34.24
C ASP A 10 11.18 -18.52 34.26
N ALA A 11 10.26 -19.36 34.73
CA ALA A 11 8.83 -19.04 34.80
C ALA A 11 8.51 -17.98 35.87
N SER A 12 9.20 -18.01 37.02
CA SER A 12 9.02 -17.01 38.08
C SER A 12 9.48 -15.62 37.64
N VAL A 13 10.60 -15.53 36.90
CA VAL A 13 11.07 -14.27 36.32
C VAL A 13 10.06 -13.71 35.32
N ARG A 14 9.46 -14.57 34.49
CA ARG A 14 8.42 -14.16 33.54
C ARG A 14 7.18 -13.63 34.25
N GLU A 15 6.75 -14.29 35.32
CA GLU A 15 5.63 -13.86 36.13
C GLU A 15 5.93 -12.51 36.82
N ASP A 16 7.10 -12.37 37.44
CA ASP A 16 7.55 -11.11 38.05
C ASP A 16 7.58 -9.97 37.03
N PHE A 17 8.09 -10.23 35.82
CA PHE A 17 8.11 -9.26 34.73
C PHE A 17 6.72 -8.71 34.41
N PHE A 18 5.74 -9.59 34.15
CA PHE A 18 4.38 -9.15 33.79
C PHE A 18 3.64 -8.52 34.97
N ASN A 19 3.82 -9.02 36.19
CA ASN A 19 3.17 -8.47 37.37
C ASN A 19 3.74 -7.09 37.73
N THR A 20 5.06 -6.92 37.68
CA THR A 20 5.72 -5.63 37.88
C THR A 20 5.28 -4.65 36.79
N ALA A 21 5.26 -5.06 35.52
CA ALA A 21 4.82 -4.19 34.43
C ALA A 21 3.36 -3.73 34.60
N LYS A 22 2.47 -4.63 35.05
CA LYS A 22 1.08 -4.31 35.35
C LYS A 22 0.97 -3.29 36.49
N GLN A 23 1.71 -3.48 37.58
CA GLN A 23 1.69 -2.55 38.71
C GLN A 23 2.14 -1.15 38.28
N LEU A 24 3.23 -1.05 37.52
CA LEU A 24 3.77 0.22 37.02
C LEU A 24 2.86 0.90 35.98
N SER A 25 2.03 0.14 35.28
CA SER A 25 0.97 0.69 34.41
C SER A 25 -0.24 1.26 35.18
N GLY A 26 -0.06 1.66 36.44
CA GLY A 26 -1.08 2.25 37.30
C GLY A 26 -1.97 1.23 38.04
N GLY A 27 -1.48 0.01 38.27
CA GLY A 27 -2.23 -1.06 38.95
C GLY A 27 -3.48 -1.53 38.19
N ALA A 28 -3.62 -1.13 36.93
CA ALA A 28 -4.85 -1.28 36.19
C ALA A 28 -5.15 -2.76 35.89
N ALA A 29 -6.43 -3.09 35.74
CA ALA A 29 -6.85 -4.42 35.32
C ALA A 29 -6.11 -4.84 34.03
N TRP A 30 -5.89 -6.14 33.80
CA TRP A 30 -5.21 -6.65 32.60
C TRP A 30 -5.81 -6.15 31.28
N LYS A 31 -7.05 -5.65 31.29
CA LYS A 31 -7.67 -4.95 30.16
C LYS A 31 -6.94 -3.65 29.78
N ALA A 32 -6.58 -2.82 30.74
CA ALA A 32 -5.90 -1.55 30.52
C ALA A 32 -4.44 -1.77 30.10
N PHE A 33 -3.72 -2.70 30.76
CA PHE A 33 -2.38 -3.11 30.35
C PHE A 33 -2.34 -3.52 28.86
N ARG A 34 -3.31 -4.35 28.44
CA ARG A 34 -3.43 -4.76 27.03
C ARG A 34 -3.68 -3.61 26.07
N ALA A 35 -4.54 -2.67 26.45
CA ALA A 35 -4.81 -1.48 25.64
C ALA A 35 -3.55 -0.61 25.50
N LEU A 36 -2.80 -0.43 26.58
CA LEU A 36 -1.57 0.37 26.61
C LEU A 36 -0.51 -0.16 25.63
N PHE A 37 -0.33 -1.48 25.55
CA PHE A 37 0.67 -2.11 24.69
C PHE A 37 0.11 -2.66 23.37
N GLY A 38 -1.16 -2.42 23.05
CA GLY A 38 -1.81 -2.96 21.85
C GLY A 38 -1.78 -4.50 21.75
N ILE A 39 -1.89 -5.21 22.89
CA ILE A 39 -1.81 -6.68 22.96
C ILE A 39 -3.21 -7.30 23.11
N GLY A 40 -3.57 -8.23 22.22
CA GLY A 40 -4.81 -9.00 22.34
C GLY A 40 -4.87 -9.87 23.61
N LYS A 41 -6.07 -10.18 24.11
CA LYS A 41 -6.28 -10.99 25.34
C LYS A 41 -5.52 -12.31 25.29
N SER A 42 -5.83 -13.12 24.29
CA SER A 42 -5.25 -14.45 24.10
C SER A 42 -3.74 -14.39 23.91
N GLN A 43 -3.25 -13.36 23.23
CA GLN A 43 -1.82 -13.18 23.01
C GLN A 43 -1.08 -12.90 24.31
N LEU A 44 -1.62 -12.04 25.18
CA LEU A 44 -1.05 -11.76 26.49
C LEU A 44 -1.03 -13.01 27.36
N GLU A 45 -2.15 -13.74 27.44
CA GLU A 45 -2.24 -14.99 28.21
C GLU A 45 -1.18 -16.00 27.75
N ARG A 46 -0.97 -16.13 26.44
CA ARG A 46 0.09 -16.99 25.91
C ARG A 46 1.50 -16.50 26.25
N TYR A 47 1.74 -15.20 26.35
CA TYR A 47 3.02 -14.69 26.83
C TYR A 47 3.22 -15.00 28.32
N GLN A 48 2.21 -14.74 29.16
CA GLN A 48 2.27 -15.00 30.61
C GLN A 48 2.48 -16.48 30.93
N ASN A 49 1.84 -17.36 30.16
CA ASN A 49 1.98 -18.80 30.31
C ASN A 49 3.24 -19.37 29.64
N GLY A 50 4.03 -18.56 28.93
CA GLY A 50 5.23 -19.01 28.21
C GLY A 50 4.94 -19.83 26.95
N CYS A 51 3.67 -19.87 26.50
CA CYS A 51 3.25 -20.57 25.29
C CYS A 51 3.74 -19.88 24.01
N CYS A 52 4.19 -18.62 24.08
CA CYS A 52 4.89 -17.95 23.00
C CYS A 52 5.88 -16.89 23.52
N LEU A 53 6.82 -16.51 22.65
CA LEU A 53 7.87 -15.55 22.93
C LEU A 53 7.47 -14.13 22.50
N LEU A 54 7.91 -13.11 23.23
CA LEU A 54 7.69 -11.70 22.91
C LEU A 54 8.47 -11.30 21.65
N SER A 55 8.04 -10.27 20.91
CA SER A 55 8.96 -9.57 19.99
C SER A 55 9.92 -8.71 20.80
N CYS A 56 11.13 -8.49 20.28
CA CYS A 56 12.10 -7.57 20.90
C CYS A 56 11.50 -6.19 21.15
N GLU A 57 10.82 -5.63 20.14
CA GLU A 57 10.13 -4.34 20.25
C GLU A 57 9.12 -4.28 21.41
N ARG A 58 8.30 -5.33 21.58
CA ARG A 58 7.32 -5.38 22.68
C ARG A 58 8.00 -5.55 24.03
N PHE A 59 9.05 -6.34 24.09
CA PHE A 59 9.83 -6.51 25.31
C PHE A 59 10.43 -5.17 25.73
N GLU A 60 11.08 -4.44 24.81
CA GLU A 60 11.65 -3.11 25.05
C GLU A 60 10.59 -2.07 25.45
N GLN A 61 9.43 -2.05 24.77
CA GLN A 61 8.32 -1.17 25.11
C GLN A 61 7.80 -1.39 26.53
N ILE A 62 7.71 -2.65 26.99
CA ILE A 62 7.32 -2.95 28.38
C ILE A 62 8.48 -2.59 29.32
N LEU A 63 9.72 -2.90 28.91
CA LEU A 63 10.91 -2.70 29.71
C LEU A 63 11.15 -1.23 30.07
N SER A 64 10.79 -0.31 29.17
CA SER A 64 10.96 1.14 29.38
C SER A 64 10.16 1.71 30.56
N PHE A 65 9.19 0.96 31.09
CA PHE A 65 8.43 1.35 32.28
C PHE A 65 9.15 1.03 33.59
N PHE A 66 10.19 0.18 33.56
CA PHE A 66 10.92 -0.21 34.77
C PHE A 66 12.03 0.79 35.12
N SER A 67 12.43 0.80 36.39
CA SER A 67 13.66 1.45 36.85
C SER A 67 14.90 0.78 36.26
N ALA A 68 16.02 1.50 36.14
CA ALA A 68 17.26 1.00 35.56
C ALA A 68 17.72 -0.35 36.16
N GLN A 69 17.62 -0.50 37.49
CA GLN A 69 17.97 -1.74 38.18
C GLN A 69 17.09 -2.93 37.74
N LYS A 70 15.77 -2.72 37.59
CA LYS A 70 14.85 -3.76 37.13
C LYS A 70 15.03 -4.05 35.64
N GLN A 71 15.36 -3.04 34.82
CA GLN A 71 15.68 -3.23 33.41
C GLN A 71 16.88 -4.17 33.25
N GLU A 72 17.98 -3.91 33.96
CA GLU A 72 19.18 -4.74 33.95
C GLU A 72 18.89 -6.18 34.42
N HIS A 73 18.14 -6.32 35.51
CA HIS A 73 17.74 -7.63 36.02
C HIS A 73 16.99 -8.47 34.97
N PHE A 74 15.98 -7.89 34.32
CA PHE A 74 15.20 -8.60 33.31
C PHE A 74 15.99 -8.87 32.02
N GLN A 75 16.83 -7.92 31.58
CA GLN A 75 17.71 -8.14 30.42
C GLN A 75 18.69 -9.31 30.64
N ASN A 76 19.23 -9.45 31.84
CA ASN A 76 20.11 -10.57 32.19
C ASN A 76 19.36 -11.90 32.35
N SER A 77 18.03 -11.86 32.45
CA SER A 77 17.17 -13.03 32.72
C SER A 77 16.37 -13.52 31.50
N VAL A 78 16.65 -12.97 30.32
CA VAL A 78 16.03 -13.40 29.06
C VAL A 78 17.00 -14.15 28.14
N PHE A 79 16.44 -14.83 27.13
CA PHE A 79 17.17 -15.41 26.01
C PHE A 79 16.52 -15.00 24.69
N PHE A 80 17.31 -14.99 23.62
CA PHE A 80 16.87 -14.59 22.29
C PHE A 80 16.73 -15.79 21.37
N LYS A 81 15.74 -15.75 20.47
CA LYS A 81 15.54 -16.70 19.38
C LYS A 81 15.29 -15.93 18.09
N SER A 82 15.62 -16.52 16.95
CA SER A 82 15.28 -15.95 15.65
C SER A 82 13.75 -15.81 15.49
N SER A 83 13.29 -14.80 14.75
CA SER A 83 11.85 -14.58 14.47
C SER A 83 11.13 -15.79 13.90
N ASN A 84 11.83 -16.59 13.10
CA ASN A 84 11.29 -17.78 12.47
C ASN A 84 11.37 -19.03 13.36
N TRP A 85 11.83 -18.95 14.61
CA TRP A 85 12.02 -20.12 15.49
C TRP A 85 10.76 -20.98 15.62
N GLY A 86 9.59 -20.36 15.81
CA GLY A 86 8.32 -21.09 15.90
C GLY A 86 7.96 -21.82 14.60
N VAL A 87 8.27 -21.23 13.45
CA VAL A 87 8.08 -21.85 12.12
C VAL A 87 9.03 -23.05 11.96
N VAL A 88 10.28 -22.90 12.39
CA VAL A 88 11.28 -24.00 12.36
C VAL A 88 10.83 -25.15 13.26
N LEU A 89 10.39 -24.85 14.49
CA LEU A 89 9.94 -25.87 15.44
C LEU A 89 8.70 -26.60 14.93
N GLY A 90 7.72 -25.84 14.41
CA GLY A 90 6.52 -26.39 13.79
C GLY A 90 6.85 -27.25 12.58
N GLY A 91 7.75 -26.79 11.71
CA GLY A 91 8.24 -27.56 10.56
C GLY A 91 8.90 -28.87 10.97
N LYS A 92 9.78 -28.85 11.98
CA LYS A 92 10.40 -30.06 12.54
C LYS A 92 9.37 -31.04 13.09
N ARG A 93 8.39 -30.55 13.85
CA ARG A 93 7.32 -31.39 14.41
C ARG A 93 6.45 -32.01 13.31
N THR A 94 6.08 -31.23 12.29
CA THR A 94 5.32 -31.76 11.14
C THR A 94 6.14 -32.79 10.37
N ALA A 95 7.45 -32.55 10.16
CA ALA A 95 8.33 -33.52 9.50
C ALA A 95 8.46 -34.83 10.29
N GLN A 96 8.41 -34.77 11.62
CA GLN A 96 8.42 -35.97 12.48
C GLN A 96 7.09 -36.73 12.47
N LEU A 97 5.96 -36.02 12.56
CA LEU A 97 4.64 -36.64 12.63
C LEU A 97 4.11 -37.10 11.26
N TYR A 98 4.45 -36.36 10.19
CA TYR A 98 3.89 -36.54 8.84
C TYR A 98 4.99 -36.38 7.77
N PRO A 99 5.98 -37.28 7.72
CA PRO A 99 7.16 -37.12 6.85
C PRO A 99 6.81 -37.07 5.36
N GLU A 100 5.90 -37.94 4.89
CA GLU A 100 5.48 -37.98 3.49
C GLU A 100 4.71 -36.71 3.07
N GLU A 101 3.78 -36.26 3.91
CA GLU A 101 3.01 -35.05 3.65
C GLU A 101 3.91 -33.80 3.65
N PHE A 102 4.87 -33.75 4.57
CA PHE A 102 5.85 -32.67 4.63
C PHE A 102 6.71 -32.62 3.35
N ALA A 103 7.20 -33.77 2.88
CA ALA A 103 7.97 -33.87 1.64
C ALA A 103 7.15 -33.40 0.43
N LYS A 104 5.90 -33.88 0.29
CA LYS A 104 4.99 -33.48 -0.79
C LYS A 104 4.69 -31.98 -0.78
N ARG A 105 4.43 -31.39 0.39
CA ARG A 105 4.22 -29.93 0.53
C ARG A 105 5.45 -29.13 0.12
N ARG A 106 6.65 -29.60 0.46
CA ARG A 106 7.92 -28.95 0.07
C ARG A 106 8.16 -29.03 -1.44
N GLU A 107 7.92 -30.20 -2.04
CA GLU A 107 8.03 -30.38 -3.49
C GLU A 107 7.07 -29.45 -4.25
N ASN A 108 5.81 -29.38 -3.82
CA ASN A 108 4.82 -28.47 -4.41
C ASN A 108 5.21 -26.98 -4.24
N GLY A 109 5.77 -26.61 -3.09
CA GLY A 109 6.29 -25.26 -2.86
C GLY A 109 7.45 -24.94 -3.81
N LEU A 110 8.37 -25.88 -4.03
CA LEU A 110 9.48 -25.73 -4.97
C LEU A 110 9.02 -25.69 -6.42
N LYS A 111 8.02 -26.50 -6.81
CA LYS A 111 7.40 -26.42 -8.14
C LYS A 111 6.80 -25.04 -8.38
N LYS A 112 6.01 -24.52 -7.44
CA LYS A 112 5.48 -23.15 -7.51
C LYS A 112 6.59 -22.10 -7.62
N ILE A 113 7.68 -22.22 -6.86
CA ILE A 113 8.80 -21.27 -6.95
C ILE A 113 9.50 -21.35 -8.32
N ARG A 114 9.63 -22.54 -8.90
CA ARG A 114 10.21 -22.72 -10.25
C ARG A 114 9.29 -22.24 -11.36
N GLU A 115 7.97 -22.38 -11.18
CA GLU A 115 6.94 -21.89 -12.11
C GLU A 115 6.72 -20.38 -12.00
N LEU A 116 7.07 -19.77 -10.86
CA LEU A 116 7.10 -18.33 -10.74
C LEU A 116 8.25 -17.81 -11.61
N GLU A 117 7.89 -17.14 -12.71
CA GLU A 117 8.87 -16.35 -13.45
C GLU A 117 9.58 -15.41 -12.47
N PRO A 118 10.92 -15.28 -12.54
CA PRO A 118 11.62 -14.31 -11.74
C PRO A 118 10.95 -12.95 -11.96
N MET A 119 10.55 -12.28 -10.87
CA MET A 119 9.89 -10.98 -10.99
C MET A 119 10.77 -10.09 -11.86
N LYS A 120 10.27 -9.74 -13.05
CA LYS A 120 10.99 -8.84 -13.93
C LYS A 120 11.31 -7.57 -13.15
N PRO A 121 12.55 -7.07 -13.22
CA PRO A 121 12.90 -5.82 -12.58
C PRO A 121 11.92 -4.74 -13.03
N ILE A 122 11.52 -3.87 -12.09
CA ILE A 122 10.63 -2.75 -12.37
C ILE A 122 11.35 -1.83 -13.35
N GLU A 123 10.88 -1.79 -14.58
CA GLU A 123 11.43 -0.94 -15.64
C GLU A 123 10.89 0.48 -15.49
N LEU A 124 11.63 1.32 -14.77
CA LEU A 124 11.23 2.71 -14.53
C LEU A 124 11.33 3.58 -15.79
N ASN A 125 12.17 3.19 -16.76
CA ASN A 125 12.59 4.02 -17.88
C ASN A 125 11.87 3.68 -19.19
N ILE A 126 10.57 3.37 -19.14
CA ILE A 126 9.76 3.25 -20.35
C ILE A 126 9.82 4.57 -21.16
N PRO A 127 10.10 4.57 -22.47
CA PRO A 127 10.19 5.81 -23.24
C PRO A 127 8.90 6.62 -23.17
N LEU A 128 9.00 7.96 -23.21
CA LEU A 128 7.82 8.81 -23.37
C LEU A 128 7.13 8.46 -24.70
N SER A 129 5.83 8.23 -24.61
CA SER A 129 4.96 7.97 -25.74
C SER A 129 3.68 8.78 -25.57
N VAL A 130 2.95 9.00 -26.67
CA VAL A 130 1.65 9.70 -26.63
C VAL A 130 0.69 9.00 -25.66
N ASP A 131 0.64 7.67 -25.70
CA ASP A 131 -0.22 6.86 -24.83
C ASP A 131 0.18 6.98 -23.35
N LEU A 132 1.49 6.95 -23.05
CA LEU A 132 1.96 7.16 -21.67
C LEU A 132 1.57 8.55 -21.19
N CYS A 133 1.83 9.58 -21.98
CA CYS A 133 1.53 10.96 -21.61
C CYS A 133 0.03 11.19 -21.42
N GLU A 134 -0.83 10.62 -22.26
CA GLU A 134 -2.28 10.63 -22.08
C GLU A 134 -2.71 9.91 -20.80
N PHE A 135 -2.18 8.71 -20.55
CA PHE A 135 -2.46 7.98 -19.31
C PHE A 135 -2.05 8.77 -18.07
N ILE A 136 -0.88 9.42 -18.09
CA ILE A 136 -0.42 10.31 -17.02
C ILE A 136 -1.38 11.50 -16.86
N GLY A 137 -1.89 12.06 -17.96
CA GLY A 137 -2.91 13.11 -17.93
C GLY A 137 -4.20 12.66 -17.26
N ALA A 138 -4.72 11.50 -17.64
CA ALA A 138 -5.92 10.93 -17.02
C ALA A 138 -5.69 10.64 -15.52
N VAL A 139 -4.48 10.19 -15.16
CA VAL A 139 -4.10 10.06 -13.75
C VAL A 139 -4.12 11.41 -13.08
N ILE A 140 -3.58 12.49 -13.67
CA ILE A 140 -3.57 13.84 -13.06
C ILE A 140 -4.98 14.29 -12.69
N GLY A 141 -5.97 14.11 -13.57
CA GLY A 141 -7.35 14.49 -13.30
C GLY A 141 -8.02 13.57 -12.28
N ASP A 142 -8.47 12.39 -12.73
CA ASP A 142 -9.32 11.49 -11.91
C ASP A 142 -8.59 10.31 -11.25
N GLY A 143 -7.26 10.24 -11.38
CA GLY A 143 -6.48 9.15 -10.81
C GLY A 143 -6.40 9.21 -9.29
N CYS A 144 -6.29 8.07 -8.64
CA CYS A 144 -5.88 7.93 -7.24
C CYS A 144 -4.82 6.86 -7.14
N ILE A 145 -3.77 7.12 -6.37
CA ILE A 145 -2.62 6.24 -6.18
C ILE A 145 -2.53 5.95 -4.69
N ASP A 146 -2.59 4.69 -4.30
CA ASP A 146 -2.53 4.28 -2.90
C ASP A 146 -1.62 3.07 -2.71
N GLY A 147 -0.93 3.03 -1.58
CA GLY A 147 0.01 1.98 -1.21
C GLY A 147 -0.04 1.74 0.28
N HIS A 148 -0.53 0.57 0.71
CA HIS A 148 -0.68 0.24 2.13
C HIS A 148 -0.34 -1.22 2.44
N LEU A 149 -0.08 -1.53 3.71
CA LEU A 149 0.07 -2.90 4.19
C LEU A 149 -1.28 -3.41 4.69
N ASP A 150 -1.64 -4.65 4.34
CA ASP A 150 -2.80 -5.29 4.95
C ASP A 150 -2.51 -5.79 6.37
N LYS A 151 -3.52 -6.36 7.02
CA LYS A 151 -3.43 -6.94 8.37
C LYS A 151 -2.40 -8.08 8.49
N ASN A 152 -2.02 -8.68 7.36
CA ASN A 152 -1.03 -9.75 7.26
C ASN A 152 0.34 -9.22 6.79
N SER A 153 0.53 -7.90 6.76
CA SER A 153 1.74 -7.23 6.29
C SER A 153 2.07 -7.45 4.81
N ASN A 154 1.08 -7.83 3.98
CA ASN A 154 1.27 -7.83 2.52
C ASN A 154 1.13 -6.41 1.99
N SER A 155 2.03 -6.00 1.09
CA SER A 155 1.95 -4.71 0.42
C SER A 155 0.93 -4.74 -0.71
N HIS A 156 -0.01 -3.81 -0.65
CA HIS A 156 -1.01 -3.57 -1.69
C HIS A 156 -0.72 -2.26 -2.38
N TYR A 157 -0.67 -2.29 -3.70
CA TYR A 157 -0.42 -1.13 -4.55
C TYR A 157 -1.58 -0.96 -5.50
N HIS A 158 -2.23 0.19 -5.40
CA HIS A 158 -3.44 0.51 -6.14
C HIS A 158 -3.23 1.77 -6.96
N THR A 159 -3.67 1.72 -8.20
CA THR A 159 -3.90 2.92 -9.00
C THR A 159 -5.28 2.78 -9.61
N PHE A 160 -6.16 3.75 -9.41
CA PHE A 160 -7.50 3.70 -9.97
C PHE A 160 -7.95 5.03 -10.53
N LEU A 161 -8.70 4.99 -11.64
CA LEU A 161 -9.35 6.15 -12.24
C LEU A 161 -10.86 5.98 -12.09
N THR A 162 -11.57 7.02 -11.66
CA THR A 162 -13.03 7.02 -11.52
C THR A 162 -13.63 7.86 -12.63
N GLY A 163 -14.81 7.51 -13.13
CA GLY A 163 -15.55 8.33 -14.09
C GLY A 163 -17.04 7.97 -14.12
N ASP A 164 -17.83 8.69 -14.90
CA ASP A 164 -19.24 8.41 -15.17
C ASP A 164 -19.37 7.08 -15.92
N SER A 165 -20.24 6.21 -15.41
CA SER A 165 -20.40 4.86 -15.98
C SER A 165 -21.04 4.81 -17.37
N LEU A 166 -21.54 5.93 -17.88
CA LEU A 166 -22.11 6.03 -19.24
C LEU A 166 -21.23 6.88 -20.15
N LEU A 167 -20.83 8.07 -19.71
CA LEU A 167 -20.08 9.02 -20.55
C LEU A 167 -18.62 8.60 -20.72
N ASP A 168 -17.99 8.13 -19.64
CA ASP A 168 -16.54 7.85 -19.64
C ASP A 168 -16.24 6.37 -19.89
N ASN A 169 -17.28 5.55 -20.06
CA ASN A 169 -17.11 4.10 -20.11
C ASN A 169 -16.20 3.65 -21.24
N ASN A 170 -16.38 4.15 -22.47
CA ASN A 170 -15.52 3.74 -23.58
C ASN A 170 -14.07 4.19 -23.35
N TYR A 171 -13.87 5.42 -22.88
CA TYR A 171 -12.54 5.97 -22.60
C TYR A 171 -11.81 5.17 -21.51
N LEU A 172 -12.47 4.88 -20.38
CA LEU A 172 -11.87 4.12 -19.29
C LEU A 172 -11.73 2.62 -19.61
N SER A 173 -12.80 1.97 -20.05
CA SER A 173 -12.86 0.50 -20.17
C SER A 173 -12.10 -0.06 -21.37
N ASN A 174 -12.07 0.68 -22.48
CA ASN A 174 -11.42 0.25 -23.72
C ASN A 174 -10.09 0.98 -23.91
N HIS A 175 -10.11 2.31 -23.99
CA HIS A 175 -8.92 3.10 -24.35
C HIS A 175 -7.84 3.06 -23.26
N LEU A 176 -8.06 3.64 -22.08
CA LEU A 176 -7.06 3.66 -21.00
C LEU A 176 -6.71 2.26 -20.48
N SER A 177 -7.67 1.33 -20.49
CA SER A 177 -7.45 -0.08 -20.17
C SER A 177 -6.46 -0.74 -21.13
N SER A 178 -6.57 -0.47 -22.44
CA SER A 178 -5.64 -1.00 -23.45
C SER A 178 -4.24 -0.41 -23.30
N ILE A 179 -4.14 0.91 -23.09
CA ILE A 179 -2.87 1.61 -22.81
C ILE A 179 -2.20 1.01 -21.57
N GLY A 180 -2.95 0.87 -20.46
CA GLY A 180 -2.41 0.36 -19.22
C GLY A 180 -1.93 -1.09 -19.31
N LYS A 181 -2.62 -1.93 -20.10
CA LYS A 181 -2.17 -3.31 -20.40
C LYS A 181 -0.88 -3.32 -21.21
N ALA A 182 -0.81 -2.51 -22.27
CA ALA A 182 0.34 -2.45 -23.16
C ALA A 182 1.60 -1.91 -22.45
N LEU A 183 1.47 -0.79 -21.72
CA LEU A 183 2.61 -0.11 -21.10
C LEU A 183 3.10 -0.79 -19.82
N PHE A 184 2.19 -1.30 -18.99
CA PHE A 184 2.53 -1.73 -17.63
C PHE A 184 2.40 -3.24 -17.41
N THR A 185 2.00 -3.99 -18.45
CA THR A 185 1.63 -5.42 -18.35
C THR A 185 0.61 -5.65 -17.22
N ALA A 186 -0.21 -4.62 -16.92
CA ALA A 186 -1.15 -4.63 -15.82
C ALA A 186 -2.54 -4.91 -16.37
N ASN A 187 -3.21 -5.93 -15.85
CA ASN A 187 -4.60 -6.22 -16.20
C ASN A 187 -5.54 -5.46 -15.26
N PRO A 188 -6.12 -4.32 -15.67
CA PRO A 188 -7.04 -3.58 -14.83
C PRO A 188 -8.33 -4.36 -14.60
N ARG A 189 -8.93 -4.13 -13.44
CA ARG A 189 -10.31 -4.55 -13.13
C ARG A 189 -11.22 -3.36 -13.29
N ILE A 190 -12.43 -3.61 -13.80
CA ILE A 190 -13.47 -2.60 -13.92
C ILE A 190 -14.57 -2.95 -12.95
N TYR A 191 -15.04 -1.97 -12.17
CA TYR A 191 -16.22 -2.14 -11.32
C TYR A 191 -17.13 -0.93 -11.37
N PHE A 192 -18.43 -1.21 -11.27
CA PHE A 192 -19.48 -0.20 -11.22
C PHE A 192 -19.91 0.01 -9.76
N ARG A 193 -20.00 1.26 -9.32
CA ARG A 193 -20.41 1.58 -7.95
C ARG A 193 -21.93 1.42 -7.82
N LYS A 194 -22.37 0.50 -6.95
CA LYS A 194 -23.80 0.24 -6.74
C LYS A 194 -24.56 1.51 -6.34
N GLY A 195 -25.67 1.79 -7.02
CA GLY A 195 -26.53 2.95 -6.76
C GLY A 195 -25.92 4.29 -7.16
N LYS A 196 -24.82 4.31 -7.92
CA LYS A 196 -24.19 5.52 -8.44
C LYS A 196 -23.91 5.34 -9.93
N ARG A 197 -23.97 6.43 -10.70
CA ARG A 197 -23.56 6.44 -12.10
C ARG A 197 -22.04 6.61 -12.22
N ALA A 198 -21.30 5.75 -11.53
CA ALA A 198 -19.85 5.83 -11.44
C ALA A 198 -19.22 4.47 -11.68
N MET A 199 -18.15 4.46 -12.45
CA MET A 199 -17.30 3.29 -12.68
C MET A 199 -15.86 3.58 -12.25
N VAL A 200 -15.10 2.52 -12.03
CA VAL A 200 -13.69 2.63 -11.67
C VAL A 200 -12.88 1.63 -12.48
N LEU A 201 -11.79 2.13 -13.08
CA LEU A 201 -10.75 1.34 -13.70
C LEU A 201 -9.60 1.18 -12.69
N HIS A 202 -9.32 -0.04 -12.25
CA HIS A 202 -8.45 -0.32 -11.11
C HIS A 202 -7.29 -1.23 -11.47
N PHE A 203 -6.08 -0.70 -11.35
CA PHE A 203 -4.82 -1.41 -11.54
C PHE A 203 -4.25 -1.87 -10.20
N PHE A 204 -3.95 -3.17 -10.11
CA PHE A 204 -3.22 -3.79 -9.00
C PHE A 204 -1.78 -4.08 -9.46
N SER A 205 -0.97 -3.03 -9.59
CA SER A 205 0.38 -3.15 -10.14
C SER A 205 1.38 -2.32 -9.34
N LYS A 206 2.33 -3.01 -8.72
CA LYS A 206 3.49 -2.38 -8.07
C LYS A 206 4.35 -1.64 -9.09
N ASN A 207 4.46 -2.15 -10.32
CA ASN A 207 5.24 -1.51 -11.38
C ASN A 207 4.65 -0.13 -11.72
N LEU A 208 3.35 -0.08 -12.02
CA LEU A 208 2.65 1.17 -12.30
C LEU A 208 2.74 2.16 -11.14
N PHE A 209 2.45 1.71 -9.92
CA PHE A 209 2.58 2.54 -8.71
C PHE A 209 3.99 3.13 -8.58
N THR A 210 5.03 2.32 -8.83
CA THR A 210 6.42 2.76 -8.69
C THR A 210 6.78 3.75 -9.79
N ILE A 211 6.35 3.55 -11.04
CA ILE A 211 6.56 4.51 -12.12
C ILE A 211 5.91 5.87 -11.77
N LEU A 212 4.64 5.85 -11.36
CA LEU A 212 3.90 7.07 -11.03
C LEU A 212 4.54 7.84 -9.86
N THR A 213 4.94 7.13 -8.81
CA THR A 213 5.47 7.77 -7.59
C THR A 213 6.96 8.12 -7.70
N LYS A 214 7.79 7.25 -8.29
CA LYS A 214 9.25 7.42 -8.31
C LYS A 214 9.76 8.17 -9.52
N ARG A 215 9.19 7.96 -10.70
CA ARG A 215 9.61 8.68 -11.91
C ARG A 215 8.84 9.99 -12.06
N PHE A 216 7.51 9.93 -12.03
CA PHE A 216 6.68 11.12 -12.25
C PHE A 216 6.40 11.93 -10.98
N GLY A 217 6.84 11.44 -9.81
CA GLY A 217 6.81 12.19 -8.56
C GLY A 217 5.42 12.37 -7.96
N PHE A 218 4.42 11.55 -8.35
CA PHE A 218 3.09 11.65 -7.75
C PHE A 218 3.09 11.21 -6.28
N THR A 219 2.42 11.98 -5.43
CA THR A 219 2.20 11.62 -4.03
C THR A 219 1.12 10.54 -3.92
N ALA A 220 1.41 9.46 -3.18
CA ALA A 220 0.40 8.46 -2.82
C ALA A 220 -0.56 9.04 -1.76
N GLY A 221 -1.85 8.75 -1.90
CA GLY A 221 -2.91 9.32 -1.06
C GLY A 221 -3.44 10.64 -1.62
N ASN A 222 -3.46 11.68 -0.79
CA ASN A 222 -4.05 12.97 -1.17
C ASN A 222 -3.09 13.80 -2.04
N LYS A 223 -3.39 13.91 -3.33
CA LYS A 223 -2.62 14.67 -4.33
C LYS A 223 -3.30 15.95 -4.81
N THR A 224 -4.49 16.24 -4.31
CA THR A 224 -5.42 17.23 -4.86
C THR A 224 -4.82 18.63 -5.03
N TYR A 225 -3.95 19.06 -4.12
CA TYR A 225 -3.36 20.41 -4.13
C TYR A 225 -1.96 20.49 -4.74
N THR A 226 -1.31 19.35 -4.99
CA THR A 226 0.10 19.28 -5.40
C THR A 226 0.30 18.65 -6.76
N VAL A 227 -0.75 18.07 -7.35
CA VAL A 227 -0.68 17.44 -8.66
C VAL A 227 -0.27 18.46 -9.72
N LYS A 228 0.65 18.08 -10.60
CA LYS A 228 1.14 18.90 -11.71
C LYS A 228 1.56 18.00 -12.86
N ILE A 229 1.70 18.55 -14.06
CA ILE A 229 2.34 17.87 -15.17
C ILE A 229 3.82 17.67 -14.80
N PRO A 230 4.35 16.42 -14.85
CA PRO A 230 5.74 16.15 -14.54
C PRO A 230 6.72 16.97 -15.40
N GLU A 231 7.81 17.45 -14.81
CA GLU A 231 8.81 18.27 -15.52
C GLU A 231 9.41 17.53 -16.73
N GLU A 232 9.53 16.20 -16.64
CA GLU A 232 9.96 15.35 -17.76
C GLU A 232 9.07 15.51 -19.00
N ILE A 233 7.76 15.69 -18.80
CA ILE A 233 6.80 15.89 -19.89
C ILE A 233 6.78 17.36 -20.33
N MET A 234 6.86 18.30 -19.39
CA MET A 234 6.89 19.74 -19.69
C MET A 234 8.11 20.15 -20.52
N GLY A 235 9.26 19.50 -20.31
CA GLY A 235 10.48 19.71 -21.07
C GLY A 235 10.58 18.93 -22.39
N ALA A 236 9.55 18.13 -22.74
CA ALA A 236 9.57 17.27 -23.91
C ALA A 236 8.87 17.89 -25.14
N ASP A 237 8.78 17.13 -26.24
CA ASP A 237 8.07 17.56 -27.44
C ASP A 237 6.62 17.94 -27.16
N LYS A 238 6.13 18.96 -27.87
CA LYS A 238 4.74 19.46 -27.76
C LYS A 238 3.67 18.37 -27.86
N LYS A 239 3.91 17.34 -28.68
CA LYS A 239 2.98 16.20 -28.83
C LYS A 239 2.71 15.47 -27.51
N PHE A 240 3.72 15.38 -26.63
CA PHE A 240 3.61 14.73 -25.33
C PHE A 240 2.84 15.60 -24.34
N ILE A 241 3.13 16.91 -24.33
CA ILE A 241 2.38 17.89 -23.55
C ILE A 241 0.89 17.87 -23.96
N PHE A 242 0.60 17.92 -25.26
CA PHE A 242 -0.78 17.87 -25.75
C PHE A 242 -1.47 16.54 -25.45
N ALA A 243 -0.75 15.42 -25.50
CA ALA A 243 -1.30 14.13 -25.08
C ALA A 243 -1.68 14.13 -23.60
N THR A 244 -0.83 14.70 -22.73
CA THR A 244 -1.15 14.85 -21.31
C THR A 244 -2.32 15.78 -21.06
N ILE A 245 -2.39 16.93 -21.74
CA ILE A 245 -3.53 17.86 -21.64
C ILE A 245 -4.83 17.17 -22.09
N ARG A 246 -4.79 16.40 -23.19
CA ARG A 246 -5.94 15.60 -23.63
C ARG A 246 -6.39 14.63 -22.53
N GLY A 247 -5.46 13.90 -21.93
CA GLY A 247 -5.79 12.98 -20.84
C GLY A 247 -6.42 13.66 -19.62
N ILE A 248 -5.93 14.85 -19.24
CA ILE A 248 -6.50 15.66 -18.15
C ILE A 248 -7.91 16.13 -18.52
N PHE A 249 -8.09 16.58 -19.77
CA PHE A 249 -9.34 17.14 -20.24
C PHE A 249 -10.42 16.07 -20.46
N ASP A 250 -10.05 14.87 -20.89
CA ASP A 250 -10.99 13.76 -21.04
C ASP A 250 -11.50 13.23 -19.69
N THR A 251 -10.86 13.60 -18.56
CA THR A 251 -11.34 13.26 -17.20
C THR A 251 -12.02 14.44 -16.50
N ASP A 252 -11.35 15.59 -16.40
CA ASP A 252 -11.84 16.76 -15.62
C ASP A 252 -12.34 17.91 -16.51
N GLY A 253 -12.15 17.80 -17.83
CA GLY A 253 -12.55 18.83 -18.78
C GLY A 253 -14.05 18.82 -19.05
N CYS A 254 -14.58 20.00 -19.33
CA CYS A 254 -15.97 20.20 -19.68
C CYS A 254 -16.09 21.00 -20.97
N ILE A 255 -16.93 20.52 -21.88
CA ILE A 255 -17.33 21.22 -23.09
C ILE A 255 -18.81 21.58 -22.97
N PHE A 256 -19.13 22.85 -23.14
CA PHE A 256 -20.51 23.30 -23.16
C PHE A 256 -20.71 24.45 -24.12
N PHE A 257 -21.96 24.63 -24.57
CA PHE A 257 -22.34 25.77 -25.40
C PHE A 257 -22.83 26.92 -24.50
N ASP A 258 -22.15 28.05 -24.58
CA ASP A 258 -22.56 29.29 -23.94
C ASP A 258 -23.72 29.93 -24.69
N LYS A 259 -24.85 30.08 -24.00
CA LYS A 259 -26.12 30.56 -24.56
C LYS A 259 -26.43 32.01 -24.15
N ARG A 260 -25.45 32.78 -23.65
CA ARG A 260 -25.66 34.18 -23.26
C ARG A 260 -26.11 35.03 -24.46
N LYS A 261 -27.05 35.96 -24.21
CA LYS A 261 -27.69 36.83 -25.21
C LYS A 261 -26.75 37.58 -26.18
N PRO A 262 -25.53 38.00 -25.80
CA PRO A 262 -24.61 38.66 -26.74
C PRO A 262 -24.18 37.78 -27.92
N TYR A 263 -24.27 36.45 -27.80
CA TYR A 263 -23.91 35.54 -28.88
C TYR A 263 -25.10 35.31 -29.81
N ALA A 264 -24.91 35.59 -31.11
CA ALA A 264 -25.92 35.32 -32.13
C ALA A 264 -26.24 33.81 -32.30
N LYS A 265 -25.30 32.94 -31.93
CA LYS A 265 -25.43 31.47 -31.90
C LYS A 265 -24.71 30.93 -30.65
N PRO A 266 -25.13 29.80 -30.06
CA PRO A 266 -24.44 29.24 -28.89
C PRO A 266 -22.94 29.04 -29.17
N TYR A 267 -22.08 29.58 -28.30
CA TYR A 267 -20.63 29.57 -28.49
C TYR A 267 -20.00 28.39 -27.73
N PRO A 268 -19.27 27.46 -28.39
CA PRO A 268 -18.63 26.37 -27.69
C PRO A 268 -17.53 26.88 -26.76
N ARG A 269 -17.53 26.41 -25.51
CA ARG A 269 -16.52 26.70 -24.51
C ARG A 269 -15.94 25.41 -23.98
N ILE A 270 -14.63 25.44 -23.78
CA ILE A 270 -13.90 24.43 -23.02
C ILE A 270 -13.55 25.04 -21.66
N THR A 271 -13.71 24.26 -20.60
CA THR A 271 -13.33 24.66 -19.24
C THR A 271 -12.71 23.49 -18.52
N LEU A 272 -11.67 23.78 -17.74
CA LEU A 272 -11.06 22.86 -16.79
C LEU A 272 -11.02 23.57 -15.43
N GLN A 273 -11.42 22.88 -14.38
CA GLN A 273 -11.36 23.40 -13.02
C GLN A 273 -10.38 22.57 -12.21
N THR A 274 -9.42 23.21 -11.57
CA THR A 274 -8.47 22.53 -10.67
C THR A 274 -8.22 23.38 -9.44
N VAL A 275 -8.02 22.71 -8.31
CA VAL A 275 -7.59 23.34 -7.05
C VAL A 275 -6.07 23.29 -6.87
N SER A 276 -5.36 22.58 -7.74
CA SER A 276 -3.90 22.55 -7.73
C SER A 276 -3.36 23.81 -8.40
N LYS A 277 -2.77 24.70 -7.58
CA LYS A 277 -2.11 25.91 -8.06
C LYS A 277 -0.97 25.61 -9.05
N PRO A 278 -0.08 24.63 -8.80
CA PRO A 278 0.96 24.27 -9.77
C PRO A 278 0.40 23.83 -11.12
N LEU A 279 -0.67 23.01 -11.16
CA LEU A 279 -1.28 22.59 -12.42
C LEU A 279 -1.92 23.76 -13.15
N PHE A 280 -2.61 24.65 -12.42
CA PHE A 280 -3.19 25.86 -13.00
C PHE A 280 -2.13 26.74 -13.67
N GLU A 281 -1.00 26.97 -12.99
CA GLU A 281 0.11 27.78 -13.53
C GLU A 281 0.76 27.15 -14.78
N GLN A 282 0.75 25.81 -14.91
CA GLN A 282 1.27 25.13 -16.09
C GLN A 282 0.35 25.17 -17.30
N LEU A 283 -0.96 25.35 -17.09
CA LEU A 283 -1.98 25.33 -18.13
C LEU A 283 -2.39 26.73 -18.63
N ASN A 284 -1.96 27.78 -17.93
CA ASN A 284 -2.29 29.18 -18.22
C ASN A 284 -1.14 29.88 -18.92
#